data_AF-K2DZT5-F1
#
_entry.id   AF-K2DZT5-F1
#
_cell.length_a   1.000
_cell.length_b   1.000
_cell.length_c   1.000
_cell.angle_alpha   90.00
_cell.angle_beta   90.00
_cell.angle_gamma   90.00
#
_symmetry.space_group_name_H-M   'P 1'
#
loop_
_entity.id
_entity.type
_entity.pdbx_description
1 polymer ?
#
loop_
_entity_poly.entity_id
_entity_poly.type
_entity_poly.pdbx_seq_one_letter_code
_entity_poly.pdbx_strand_id
1 'polypeptide(L)'
;MPPATDCTAHWWNPNESGWVVFLAHQSLIIFAALSTCDSSGKPIRYVSNNCKVSGSGCTGTLYKTSGGSAPVVPWVGPIKLPPVGAITFALTDARNGKMNFTINGQPGSKMISKMIFYSAPG
;
A
#
# COMPACT_ATOMS: atom_id res chain seq x y z
N MET A 1 21.64 5.31 -10.45
CA MET A 1 20.75 6.48 -10.38
C MET A 1 20.18 6.53 -8.96
N PRO A 2 20.09 7.69 -8.29
CA PRO A 2 19.30 7.80 -7.06
C PRO A 2 17.87 7.33 -7.36
N PRO A 3 17.12 6.80 -6.38
CA PRO A 3 15.79 6.30 -6.68
C PRO A 3 14.91 7.42 -7.23
N ALA A 4 13.90 7.00 -7.99
CA ALA A 4 12.72 7.80 -8.29
C ALA A 4 12.30 8.64 -7.07
N THR A 5 11.85 9.87 -7.31
CA THR A 5 11.30 10.82 -6.33
C THR A 5 10.63 10.09 -5.15
N ASP A 6 11.00 10.47 -3.92
CA ASP A 6 10.41 9.92 -2.69
C ASP A 6 8.88 9.85 -2.81
N CYS A 7 8.35 8.63 -2.79
CA CYS A 7 6.93 8.36 -2.96
C CYS A 7 6.17 8.25 -1.63
N THR A 8 6.80 8.62 -0.52
CA THR A 8 6.20 8.55 0.82
C THR A 8 4.96 9.44 0.90
N ALA A 9 3.79 8.81 0.91
CA ALA A 9 2.50 9.47 0.97
C ALA A 9 1.37 8.44 1.16
N HIS A 10 0.17 8.96 1.41
CA HIS A 10 -1.05 8.23 1.11
C HIS A 10 -1.34 8.33 -0.38
N TRP A 11 -1.79 7.23 -0.97
CA TRP A 11 -2.17 7.09 -2.37
C TRP A 11 -3.54 6.42 -2.45
N TRP A 12 -4.36 6.81 -3.42
CA TRP A 12 -5.75 6.36 -3.56
C TRP A 12 -6.27 6.61 -4.97
N ASN A 13 -7.45 6.11 -5.31
CA ASN A 13 -8.18 6.56 -6.50
C ASN A 13 -9.24 7.59 -6.05
N PRO A 14 -9.21 8.85 -6.55
CA PRO A 14 -10.20 9.87 -6.19
C PRO A 14 -11.66 9.48 -6.46
N ASN A 15 -11.88 8.53 -7.38
CA ASN A 15 -13.20 7.99 -7.70
C ASN A 15 -13.58 6.76 -6.87
N GLU A 16 -12.72 6.30 -5.95
CA GLU A 16 -12.94 5.12 -5.11
C GLU A 16 -12.54 5.40 -3.64
N SER A 17 -13.37 6.12 -2.92
CA SER A 17 -13.10 6.59 -1.54
C SER A 17 -13.01 5.50 -0.47
N GLY A 18 -13.18 4.21 -0.82
CA GLY A 18 -13.29 3.09 0.11
C GLY A 18 -11.96 2.44 0.51
N TRP A 19 -10.83 2.92 0.00
CA TRP A 19 -9.52 2.36 0.29
C TRP A 19 -8.40 3.39 0.17
N VAL A 20 -7.27 3.09 0.81
CA VAL A 20 -6.05 3.89 0.72
C VAL A 20 -4.84 2.97 0.83
N VAL A 21 -3.75 3.32 0.16
CA VAL A 21 -2.45 2.70 0.37
C VAL A 21 -1.45 3.74 0.85
N PHE A 22 -0.87 3.49 2.02
CA PHE A 22 0.26 4.28 2.50
C PHE A 22 1.56 3.65 1.99
N LEU A 23 2.39 4.46 1.34
CA LEU A 23 3.75 4.10 0.96
C LEU A 23 4.73 4.83 1.88
N ALA A 24 5.68 4.10 2.44
CA ALA A 24 6.86 4.66 3.11
C ALA A 24 8.11 4.19 2.37
N HIS A 25 8.86 5.13 1.82
CA HIS A 25 10.02 4.85 0.98
C HIS A 25 11.31 5.10 1.75
N GLN A 26 12.14 4.08 1.88
CA GLN A 26 13.47 4.19 2.46
C GLN A 26 14.49 3.44 1.60
N SER A 27 15.43 4.19 1.01
CA SER A 27 16.48 3.63 0.14
C SER A 27 15.88 2.83 -1.03
N LEU A 28 16.19 1.54 -1.15
CA LEU A 28 15.70 0.64 -2.19
C LEU A 28 14.47 -0.17 -1.78
N ILE A 29 13.85 0.15 -0.64
CA ILE A 29 12.68 -0.55 -0.11
C ILE A 29 11.52 0.43 0.05
N ILE A 30 10.34 0.00 -0.37
CA ILE A 30 9.07 0.62 -0.04
C ILE A 30 8.31 -0.33 0.90
N PHE A 31 7.86 0.20 2.03
CA PHE A 31 6.82 -0.42 2.84
C PHE A 31 5.46 0.08 2.33
N ALA A 32 4.57 -0.84 1.96
CA ALA A 32 3.23 -0.52 1.51
C ALA A 32 2.19 -1.09 2.49
N ALA A 33 1.22 -0.27 2.89
CA ALA A 33 0.08 -0.69 3.70
C ALA A 33 -1.23 -0.30 3.03
N LEU A 34 -1.92 -1.29 2.46
CA LEU A 34 -3.24 -1.14 1.84
C LEU A 34 -4.32 -1.39 2.89
N SER A 35 -5.15 -0.39 3.12
CA SER A 35 -6.35 -0.46 3.96
C SER A 35 -7.58 -0.42 3.06
N THR A 36 -8.45 -1.42 3.18
CA THR A 36 -9.66 -1.57 2.35
C THR A 36 -10.73 -2.36 3.12
N CYS A 37 -11.81 -2.75 2.46
CA CYS A 37 -12.83 -3.65 3.00
C CYS A 37 -12.85 -4.98 2.23
N ASP A 38 -13.19 -6.06 2.91
CA ASP A 38 -13.46 -7.34 2.27
C ASP A 38 -14.84 -7.37 1.59
N SER A 39 -15.21 -8.51 0.99
CA SER A 39 -16.49 -8.70 0.31
C SER A 39 -17.72 -8.56 1.21
N SER A 40 -17.53 -8.60 2.53
CA SER A 40 -18.59 -8.39 3.53
C SER A 40 -18.58 -6.97 4.10
N GLY A 41 -17.76 -6.06 3.54
CA GLY A 41 -17.65 -4.68 4.00
C GLY A 41 -16.82 -4.51 5.27
N LYS A 42 -16.15 -5.56 5.76
CA LYS A 42 -15.34 -5.48 6.99
C LYS A 42 -13.96 -4.92 6.68
N PRO A 43 -13.42 -4.00 7.50
CA PRO A 43 -12.06 -3.49 7.32
C PRO A 43 -11.02 -4.60 7.31
N ILE A 44 -10.11 -4.53 6.34
CA ILE A 44 -8.99 -5.43 6.15
C ILE A 44 -7.76 -4.64 5.75
N ARG A 45 -6.59 -5.11 6.20
CA ARG A 45 -5.30 -4.53 5.87
C ARG A 45 -4.37 -5.56 5.25
N TYR A 46 -3.71 -5.14 4.19
CA TYR A 46 -2.64 -5.86 3.53
C TYR A 46 -1.34 -5.07 3.65
N VAL A 47 -0.21 -5.76 3.76
CA VAL A 47 1.11 -5.14 3.85
C VAL A 47 2.09 -5.79 2.90
N SER A 48 2.96 -5.00 2.31
CA SER A 48 4.21 -5.45 1.71
C SER A 48 5.34 -4.74 2.44
N ASN A 49 6.10 -5.49 3.23
CA ASN A 49 7.16 -4.94 4.07
C ASN A 49 8.54 -4.92 3.38
N ASN A 50 8.62 -5.42 2.15
CA ASN A 50 9.85 -5.52 1.37
C ASN A 50 9.56 -5.34 -0.12
N CYS A 51 8.90 -4.25 -0.50
CA CYS A 51 8.67 -3.92 -1.90
C CYS A 51 9.97 -3.36 -2.49
N LYS A 52 10.69 -4.19 -3.24
CA LYS A 52 12.01 -3.85 -3.77
C LYS A 52 11.87 -2.88 -4.93
N VAL A 53 12.54 -1.72 -4.83
CA VAL A 53 12.51 -0.67 -5.85
C VAL A 53 13.23 -1.13 -7.11
N SER A 54 12.59 -0.88 -8.25
CA SER A 54 13.13 -1.09 -9.59
C SER A 54 12.52 -0.07 -10.54
N GLY A 55 13.36 0.70 -11.25
CA GLY A 55 12.89 1.78 -12.12
C GLY A 55 12.06 2.83 -11.35
N SER A 56 10.85 3.13 -11.85
CA SER A 56 9.90 4.07 -11.25
C SER A 56 8.90 3.41 -10.29
N GLY A 57 9.22 2.22 -9.76
CA GLY A 57 8.27 1.41 -9.04
C GLY A 57 8.89 0.46 -8.04
N CYS A 58 8.09 -0.48 -7.55
CA CYS A 58 8.57 -1.58 -6.73
C CYS A 58 7.68 -2.81 -6.87
N THR A 59 8.22 -3.99 -6.56
CA THR A 59 7.48 -5.24 -6.45
C THR A 59 7.80 -5.93 -5.13
N GLY A 60 6.79 -6.49 -4.48
CA GLY A 60 6.98 -7.27 -3.25
C GLY A 60 5.85 -8.24 -2.97
N THR A 61 6.09 -9.16 -2.04
CA THR A 61 5.07 -10.08 -1.53
C THR A 61 4.03 -9.30 -0.73
N LEU A 62 2.75 -9.61 -0.96
CA LEU A 62 1.63 -9.05 -0.24
C LEU A 62 1.17 -10.02 0.85
N TYR A 63 1.02 -9.52 2.07
CA TYR A 63 0.62 -10.27 3.25
C TYR A 63 -0.70 -9.73 3.78
N LYS A 64 -1.57 -10.60 4.32
CA LYS A 64 -2.78 -10.18 5.03
C LYS A 64 -2.47 -10.06 6.52
N THR A 65 -2.73 -8.91 7.14
CA THR A 65 -2.53 -8.76 8.59
C THR A 65 -3.69 -9.38 9.36
N SER A 66 -3.40 -10.18 10.40
CA SER A 66 -4.42 -10.68 11.34
C SER A 66 -3.85 -10.88 12.75
N GLY A 67 -4.72 -10.89 13.76
CA GLY A 67 -4.35 -10.96 15.17
C GLY A 67 -4.05 -9.59 15.78
N GLY A 68 -3.32 -9.59 16.90
CA GLY A 68 -2.99 -8.40 17.70
C GLY A 68 -4.00 -8.14 18.83
N SER A 69 -3.87 -6.98 19.46
CA SER A 69 -4.69 -6.53 20.58
C SER A 69 -5.60 -5.38 20.18
N ALA A 70 -6.76 -5.28 20.83
CA ALA A 70 -7.57 -4.07 20.77
C ALA A 70 -6.78 -2.87 21.34
N PRO A 71 -7.05 -1.63 20.91
CA PRO A 71 -6.25 -0.46 21.31
C PRO A 71 -6.17 -0.20 22.82
N VAL A 72 -7.16 -0.68 23.60
CA VAL A 72 -7.27 -0.46 25.05
C VAL A 72 -6.71 -1.61 25.90
N VAL A 73 -6.26 -2.70 25.28
CA VAL A 73 -5.66 -3.83 26.02
C VAL A 73 -4.15 -3.89 25.74
N PRO A 74 -3.34 -4.36 26.70
CA PRO A 74 -1.92 -4.58 26.47
C PRO A 74 -1.67 -5.40 25.19
N TRP A 75 -0.60 -5.06 24.48
CA TRP A 75 -0.27 -5.72 23.22
C TRP A 75 0.15 -7.17 23.47
N VAL A 76 -0.56 -8.11 22.86
CA VAL A 76 -0.21 -9.53 22.85
C VAL A 76 0.19 -9.91 21.43
N GLY A 77 1.47 -10.20 21.24
CA GLY A 77 2.06 -10.57 19.95
C GLY A 77 2.41 -12.07 19.87
N PRO A 78 2.79 -12.56 18.68
CA PRO A 78 2.99 -11.81 17.42
C PRO A 78 1.71 -11.70 16.55
N ILE A 79 1.70 -10.73 15.62
CA ILE A 79 0.69 -10.70 14.54
C ILE A 79 1.02 -11.78 13.48
N LYS A 80 -0.01 -12.26 12.80
CA LYS A 80 0.14 -13.21 11.69
C LYS A 80 0.18 -12.45 10.35
N LEU A 81 1.16 -12.81 9.52
CA LEU A 81 1.37 -12.27 8.17
C LEU A 81 1.46 -13.42 7.15
N PRO A 82 0.37 -14.16 6.88
CA PRO A 82 0.36 -15.12 5.78
C PRO A 82 0.55 -14.39 4.43
N PRO A 83 1.45 -14.88 3.55
CA PRO A 83 1.55 -14.37 2.19
C PRO A 83 0.28 -14.72 1.43
N VAL A 84 -0.28 -13.75 0.72
CA VAL A 84 -1.52 -13.89 -0.06
C VAL A 84 -1.32 -13.57 -1.54
N GLY A 85 -0.14 -13.07 -1.93
CA GLY A 85 0.19 -12.84 -3.33
C GLY A 85 1.30 -11.82 -3.47
N ALA A 86 1.20 -10.97 -4.49
CA ALA A 86 2.19 -9.94 -4.78
C ALA A 86 1.53 -8.59 -5.07
N ILE A 87 2.29 -7.52 -4.88
CA ILE A 87 1.92 -6.16 -5.23
C ILE A 87 3.04 -5.51 -6.02
N THR A 88 2.67 -4.74 -7.03
CA THR A 88 3.58 -3.95 -7.85
C THR A 88 3.05 -2.54 -7.99
N PHE A 89 3.88 -1.56 -7.66
CA PHE A 89 3.63 -0.15 -7.91
C PHE A 89 4.44 0.28 -9.12
N ALA A 90 3.80 0.91 -10.09
CA ALA A 90 4.43 1.56 -11.23
C ALA A 90 4.04 3.04 -11.20
N LEU A 91 4.93 3.90 -10.68
CA LEU A 91 4.67 5.34 -10.66
C LEU A 91 4.95 5.91 -12.05
N THR A 92 4.01 6.72 -12.54
CA THR A 92 4.11 7.39 -13.85
C THR A 92 4.69 8.79 -13.71
N ASP A 93 4.45 9.43 -12.56
CA ASP A 93 5.02 10.72 -12.18
C ASP A 93 5.03 10.87 -10.64
N ALA A 94 5.35 12.07 -10.13
CA ALA A 94 5.43 12.34 -8.69
C ALA A 94 4.07 12.28 -7.95
N ARG A 95 2.96 12.22 -8.68
CA ARG A 95 1.58 12.30 -8.18
C ARG A 95 0.69 11.17 -8.69
N ASN A 96 1.08 10.41 -9.71
CA ASN A 96 0.26 9.37 -10.31
C ASN A 96 1.02 8.05 -10.50
N GLY A 97 0.27 6.96 -10.53
CA GLY A 97 0.80 5.63 -10.83
C GLY A 97 -0.29 4.57 -10.94
N LYS A 98 0.16 3.32 -11.01
CA LYS A 98 -0.70 2.14 -11.06
C LYS A 98 -0.27 1.14 -9.98
N MET A 99 -1.25 0.65 -9.23
CA MET A 99 -1.10 -0.42 -8.26
C MET A 99 -1.68 -1.70 -8.86
N ASN A 100 -0.82 -2.65 -9.21
CA ASN A 100 -1.21 -3.99 -9.65
C ASN A 100 -1.00 -4.97 -8.50
N PHE A 101 -1.91 -5.92 -8.31
CA PHE A 101 -1.77 -6.91 -7.25
C PHE A 101 -2.40 -8.24 -7.64
N THR A 102 -1.97 -9.28 -6.94
CA THR A 102 -2.67 -10.56 -6.87
C THR A 102 -2.96 -10.86 -5.41
N ILE A 103 -4.21 -11.20 -5.10
CA ILE A 103 -4.64 -11.61 -3.76
C ILE A 103 -5.35 -12.95 -3.93
N ASN A 104 -4.80 -14.01 -3.34
CA ASN A 104 -5.31 -15.38 -3.43
C ASN A 104 -5.54 -15.83 -4.88
N GLY A 105 -4.60 -15.52 -5.77
CA GLY A 105 -4.67 -15.84 -7.20
C GLY A 105 -5.58 -14.93 -8.04
N GLN A 106 -6.34 -14.02 -7.42
CA GLN A 106 -7.19 -13.07 -8.14
C GLN A 106 -6.39 -11.80 -8.49
N PRO A 107 -6.21 -11.47 -9.77
CA PRO A 107 -5.52 -10.25 -10.17
C PRO A 107 -6.41 -9.02 -9.99
N GLY A 108 -5.78 -7.89 -9.70
CA GLY A 108 -6.42 -6.59 -9.61
C GLY A 108 -5.48 -5.47 -10.03
N SER A 109 -6.07 -4.36 -10.45
CA SER A 109 -5.34 -3.18 -10.92
C SER A 109 -6.12 -1.92 -10.56
N LYS A 110 -5.45 -0.96 -9.95
CA LYS A 110 -6.01 0.35 -9.58
C LYS A 110 -5.10 1.47 -10.05
N MET A 111 -5.67 2.49 -10.67
CA MET A 111 -4.98 3.77 -10.81
C MET A 111 -4.87 4.40 -9.42
N ILE A 112 -3.72 5.00 -9.13
CA ILE A 112 -3.46 5.68 -7.86
C ILE A 112 -2.95 7.08 -8.11
N SER A 113 -3.42 8.01 -7.28
CA SER A 113 -2.94 9.38 -7.19
C SER A 113 -2.50 9.66 -5.76
N LYS A 114 -1.45 10.46 -5.60
CA LYS A 114 -0.98 10.95 -4.30
C LYS A 114 -2.10 11.77 -3.66
N MET A 115 -2.43 11.47 -2.40
CA MET A 115 -3.47 12.16 -1.65
C MET A 115 -2.94 13.54 -1.22
N ILE A 116 -3.52 14.60 -1.77
CA ILE A 116 -3.19 15.99 -1.46
C ILE A 116 -4.27 16.54 -0.54
N PHE A 117 -3.88 16.92 0.67
CA PHE A 117 -4.78 17.45 1.70
C PHE A 117 -4.61 18.94 1.95
N TYR A 118 -3.60 19.54 1.29
CA TYR A 118 -3.31 20.96 1.36
C TYR A 118 -2.68 21.40 0.04
N SER A 119 -3.14 22.53 -0.45
CA SER A 119 -2.51 23.33 -1.49
C SER A 119 -2.38 24.75 -0.96
N ALA A 120 -1.19 25.35 -1.06
CA ALA A 120 -1.03 26.75 -0.72
C ALA A 120 -1.96 27.61 -1.60
N PRO A 121 -2.61 28.65 -1.05
CA PRO A 121 -3.28 29.66 -1.85
C PRO A 121 -2.28 30.26 -2.85
N GLY A 122 -2.73 30.47 -4.09
CA GLY A 122 -1.95 31.13 -5.14
C GLY A 122 -1.82 32.63 -4.92
#